data_AF-A0AAD4W7A7-F1
#
_entry.id   AF-A0AAD4W7A7-F1
#
_cell.length_a   1.000
_cell.length_b   1.000
_cell.length_c   1.000
_cell.angle_alpha   90.00
_cell.angle_beta   90.00
_cell.angle_gamma   90.00
#
_symmetry.space_group_name_H-M   'P 1'
#
loop_
_entity.id
_entity.type
_entity.pdbx_description
1 polymer ?
#
loop_
_entity_poly.entity_id
_entity_poly.type
_entity_poly.pdbx_seq_one_letter_code
_entity_poly.pdbx_strand_id
1 'polypeptide(L)'
;MASWINGKKPAPSSDSTAYAKWEEDNFLVQSWLLNSMTNPVRALFEHGDTAFDIWEAARKTYTVTQNSSQLFQLRRQSILTCQNGESVKVFYEKFHAIWQEIDCLRPFEFSCADDGAPRLKEIEAD
;
A
#
# COMPACT_ATOMS: atom_id res chain seq x y z
N MET A 1 9.26 11.98 18.19
CA MET A 1 9.71 11.36 16.92
C MET A 1 8.53 10.92 16.05
N ALA A 2 7.60 10.09 16.53
CA ALA A 2 6.44 9.63 15.76
C ALA A 2 5.57 10.76 15.14
N SER A 3 5.49 11.93 15.79
CA SER A 3 4.74 13.08 15.27
C SER A 3 5.34 13.75 14.02
N TRP A 4 6.61 13.48 13.70
CA TRP A 4 7.29 14.01 12.51
C TRP A 4 7.02 13.19 11.25
N ILE A 5 6.69 11.90 11.42
CA ILE A 5 6.47 10.96 10.31
C ILE A 5 4.99 10.66 10.05
N ASN A 6 4.07 11.20 10.85
CA ASN A 6 2.62 10.98 10.71
C ASN A 6 1.84 12.22 10.25
N GLY A 7 2.54 13.27 9.80
CA GLY A 7 1.92 14.50 9.30
C GLY A 7 1.30 15.40 10.38
N LYS A 8 1.41 15.07 11.67
CA LYS A 8 0.85 15.87 12.78
C LYS A 8 1.65 17.13 13.12
N LYS A 9 2.83 17.31 12.49
CA LYS A 9 3.67 18.50 12.60
C LYS A 9 3.84 19.17 11.23
N PRO A 10 2.80 19.87 10.71
CA PRO A 10 2.93 20.61 9.46
C PRO A 10 3.98 21.72 9.60
N ALA A 11 4.57 22.11 8.46
CA ALA A 11 5.48 23.24 8.42
C ALA A 11 4.79 24.51 8.92
N PRO A 12 5.34 25.22 9.90
CA PRO A 12 4.84 26.54 10.29
C PRO A 12 5.10 27.56 9.17
N SER A 13 4.43 28.71 9.23
CA SER A 13 4.72 29.83 8.32
C SER A 13 6.20 30.23 8.42
N SER A 14 6.80 30.57 7.27
CA SER A 14 8.20 31.00 7.14
C SER A 14 8.55 32.22 8.01
N ASP A 15 7.55 33.04 8.33
CA ASP A 15 7.74 34.27 9.11
C ASP A 15 7.70 34.01 10.63
N SER A 16 7.45 32.76 11.04
CA SER A 16 7.39 32.36 12.44
C SER A 16 8.78 32.14 13.03
N THR A 17 8.99 32.64 14.26
CA THR A 17 10.19 32.32 15.06
C THR A 17 10.33 30.83 15.36
N ALA A 18 9.26 30.05 15.20
CA ALA A 18 9.27 28.60 15.36
C ALA A 18 9.76 27.84 14.10
N TYR A 19 9.85 28.49 12.94
CA TYR A 19 10.23 27.84 11.67
C TYR A 19 11.65 27.27 11.72
N ALA A 20 12.63 28.07 12.15
CA ALA A 20 14.03 27.65 12.21
C ALA A 20 14.21 26.38 13.08
N LYS A 21 13.55 26.34 14.25
CA LYS A 21 13.58 25.17 15.13
C LYS A 21 12.87 23.97 14.52
N TRP A 22 11.76 24.19 13.83
CA TRP A 22 11.03 23.12 13.14
C TRP A 22 11.87 22.52 12.01
N GLU A 23 12.56 23.36 11.25
CA GLU A 23 13.41 22.97 10.14
C GLU A 23 14.62 22.15 10.60
N GLU A 24 15.29 22.57 11.68
CA GLU A 24 16.40 21.81 12.29
C GLU A 24 15.94 20.41 12.76
N ASP A 25 14.83 20.35 13.50
CA ASP A 25 14.27 19.07 13.96
C ASP A 25 13.84 18.18 12.77
N ASN A 26 13.27 18.76 11.72
CA ASN A 26 12.87 18.03 10.51
C ASN A 26 14.09 17.43 9.79
N PHE A 27 15.15 18.22 9.59
CA PHE A 27 16.40 17.74 8.98
C PHE A 27 17.05 16.63 9.80
N LEU A 28 17.02 16.72 11.13
CA LEU A 28 17.52 15.68 12.00
C LEU A 28 16.78 14.35 11.77
N VAL A 29 15.45 14.38 11.69
CA VAL A 29 14.65 13.17 11.43
C VAL A 29 14.87 12.64 10.01
N GLN A 30 15.00 13.52 8.99
CA GLN A 30 15.37 13.09 7.64
C GLN A 30 16.71 12.34 7.64
N SER A 31 17.71 12.86 8.37
CA SER A 31 19.01 12.20 8.48
C SER A 31 18.90 10.80 9.09
N TRP A 32 18.08 10.62 10.13
CA TRP A 32 17.85 9.31 10.74
C TRP A 32 17.17 8.34 9.78
N LEU A 33 16.16 8.80 9.03
CA LEU A 33 15.48 7.98 8.01
C LEU A 33 16.46 7.55 6.91
N LEU A 34 17.16 8.50 6.30
CA LEU A 34 18.07 8.22 5.19
C LEU A 34 19.28 7.38 5.61
N ASN A 35 19.79 7.56 6.83
CA ASN A 35 20.89 6.77 7.35
C ASN A 35 20.47 5.36 7.81
N SER A 36 19.17 5.11 7.99
CA SER A 36 18.63 3.77 8.27
C SER A 36 18.46 2.90 7.02
N MET A 37 18.58 3.50 5.83
CA MET A 37 18.41 2.84 4.54
C MET A 37 19.76 2.38 3.97
N THR A 38 19.75 1.34 3.14
CA THR A 38 20.90 1.00 2.31
C THR A 38 21.07 2.04 1.19
N ASN A 39 22.30 2.24 0.70
CA ASN A 39 22.58 3.21 -0.38
C ASN A 39 21.60 3.16 -1.58
N PRO A 40 21.26 1.99 -2.17
CA PRO A 40 20.32 1.96 -3.29
C PRO A 40 18.89 2.37 -2.90
N VAL A 41 18.46 2.07 -1.67
CA VAL A 41 17.14 2.45 -1.17
C VAL A 41 17.10 3.94 -0.84
N ARG A 42 18.17 4.45 -0.21
CA ARG A 42 18.33 5.87 0.14
C ARG A 42 18.21 6.78 -1.09
N ALA A 43 18.84 6.40 -2.20
CA ALA A 43 18.82 7.17 -3.44
C ALA A 43 17.39 7.40 -3.98
N LEU A 44 16.42 6.55 -3.62
CA LEU A 44 15.02 6.71 -4.03
C LEU A 44 14.30 7.83 -3.27
N PHE A 45 14.79 8.22 -2.09
CA PHE A 45 14.10 9.13 -1.18
C PHE A 45 14.93 10.35 -0.75
N GLU A 46 16.16 10.49 -1.23
CA GLU A 46 17.08 11.56 -0.82
C GLU A 46 16.60 12.98 -1.15
N HIS A 47 15.67 13.10 -2.11
CA HIS A 47 15.09 14.37 -2.56
C HIS A 47 13.74 14.70 -1.89
N GLY A 48 13.35 14.02 -0.81
CA GLY A 48 12.11 14.31 -0.11
C GLY A 48 12.19 15.62 0.70
N ASP A 49 11.20 16.50 0.53
CA ASP A 49 11.19 17.85 1.15
C ASP A 49 11.13 17.81 2.68
N THR A 50 10.36 16.89 3.25
CA THR A 50 10.24 16.72 4.71
C THR A 50 10.50 15.29 5.17
N ALA A 51 10.75 15.10 6.47
CA ALA A 51 10.82 13.78 7.08
C ALA A 51 9.53 12.98 6.89
N PHE A 52 8.38 13.66 6.87
CA PHE A 52 7.10 13.05 6.56
C PHE A 52 7.05 12.53 5.12
N ASP A 53 7.50 13.31 4.15
CA ASP A 53 7.47 12.91 2.73
C ASP A 53 8.39 11.71 2.46
N ILE A 54 9.60 11.71 3.03
CA ILE A 54 10.53 10.58 2.95
C ILE A 54 9.89 9.32 3.54
N TRP A 55 9.32 9.43 4.74
CA TRP A 55 8.66 8.30 5.40
C TRP A 55 7.44 7.80 4.61
N GLU A 56 6.59 8.70 4.12
CA GLU A 56 5.37 8.35 3.42
C GLU A 56 5.66 7.72 2.05
N ALA A 57 6.70 8.19 1.34
CA ALA A 57 7.18 7.58 0.11
C ALA A 57 7.76 6.18 0.36
N ALA A 58 8.62 6.03 1.37
CA ALA A 58 9.17 4.73 1.76
C ALA A 58 8.05 3.77 2.19
N ARG A 59 7.10 4.25 2.98
CA ARG A 59 5.92 3.51 3.40
C ARG A 59 5.11 3.08 2.19
N LYS A 60 4.73 3.94 1.25
CA LYS A 60 3.97 3.51 0.06
C LYS A 60 4.72 2.51 -0.82
N THR A 61 6.04 2.65 -0.91
CA THR A 61 6.89 1.79 -1.76
C THR A 61 7.05 0.39 -1.17
N TYR A 62 7.27 0.30 0.14
CA TYR A 62 7.63 -0.96 0.82
C TYR A 62 6.54 -1.50 1.74
N THR A 63 5.47 -0.74 1.98
CA THR A 63 4.27 -1.29 2.59
C THR A 63 3.57 -2.12 1.53
N VAL A 64 3.74 -3.43 1.65
CA VAL A 64 2.81 -4.38 1.06
C VAL A 64 1.47 -4.12 1.74
N THR A 65 0.56 -3.39 1.10
CA THR A 65 -0.87 -3.54 1.41
C THR A 65 -1.15 -5.03 1.32
N GLN A 66 -1.71 -5.62 2.38
CA GLN A 66 -1.97 -7.05 2.46
C GLN A 66 -2.41 -7.57 1.09
N ASN A 67 -1.64 -8.53 0.57
CA ASN A 67 -1.91 -9.24 -0.69
C ASN A 67 -1.57 -8.53 -2.01
N SER A 68 -0.88 -7.37 -2.05
CA SER A 68 -0.57 -6.69 -3.32
C SER A 68 0.29 -7.51 -4.30
N SER A 69 1.32 -8.20 -3.80
CA SER A 69 2.16 -9.10 -4.60
C SER A 69 1.37 -10.32 -5.10
N GLN A 70 0.55 -10.91 -4.24
CA GLN A 70 -0.32 -12.04 -4.58
C GLN A 70 -1.37 -11.63 -5.62
N LEU A 71 -1.99 -10.46 -5.46
CA LEU A 71 -2.96 -9.90 -6.40
C LEU A 71 -2.31 -9.64 -7.78
N PHE A 72 -1.09 -9.13 -7.80
CA PHE A 72 -0.34 -8.98 -9.05
C PHE A 72 -0.08 -10.32 -9.74
N GLN A 73 0.34 -11.34 -8.99
CA GLN A 73 0.56 -12.68 -9.54
C GLN A 73 -0.72 -13.29 -10.11
N LEU A 74 -1.85 -13.18 -9.40
CA LEU A 74 -3.14 -13.70 -9.87
C LEU A 74 -3.66 -12.96 -11.10
N ARG A 75 -3.54 -11.64 -11.14
CA ARG A 75 -3.87 -10.84 -12.33
C ARG A 75 -3.02 -11.25 -13.53
N ARG A 76 -1.74 -11.54 -13.31
CA ARG A 76 -0.87 -12.05 -14.37
C ARG A 76 -1.31 -13.45 -14.82
N GLN A 77 -1.68 -14.34 -13.89
CA GLN A 77 -2.19 -15.67 -14.23
C GLN A 77 -3.50 -15.60 -15.02
N SER A 78 -4.45 -14.72 -14.67
CA SER A 78 -5.71 -14.60 -15.40
C SER A 78 -5.51 -14.18 -16.86
N ILE A 79 -4.58 -13.24 -17.11
CA ILE A 79 -4.22 -12.80 -18.47
C ILE A 79 -3.55 -13.92 -19.27
N LEU A 80 -2.70 -14.72 -18.62
CA LEU A 80 -1.97 -15.81 -19.28
C LEU A 80 -2.81 -17.09 -19.44
N THR A 81 -3.97 -17.18 -18.78
CA THR A 81 -4.84 -18.34 -18.86
C THR A 81 -5.55 -18.33 -20.22
N CYS A 82 -5.31 -19.36 -21.01
CA CYS A 82 -5.94 -19.57 -22.32
C CYS A 82 -6.31 -21.05 -22.49
N GLN A 83 -7.23 -21.34 -23.40
CA GLN A 83 -7.83 -22.66 -23.53
C GLN A 83 -6.84 -23.77 -23.93
N ASN A 84 -5.80 -23.46 -24.72
CA ASN A 84 -4.68 -24.38 -25.06
C ASN A 84 -5.08 -25.82 -25.47
N GLY A 85 -6.19 -25.98 -26.19
CA GLY A 85 -6.68 -27.29 -26.63
C GLY A 85 -7.45 -28.08 -25.56
N GLU A 86 -7.63 -27.53 -24.36
CA GLU A 86 -8.53 -28.07 -23.34
C GLU A 86 -10.00 -27.79 -23.69
N SER A 87 -10.94 -28.46 -22.99
CA SER A 87 -12.36 -28.15 -23.14
C SER A 87 -12.68 -26.77 -22.56
N VAL A 88 -13.70 -26.11 -23.11
CA VAL A 88 -14.18 -24.81 -22.62
C VAL A 88 -14.54 -24.87 -21.13
N LYS A 89 -15.10 -26.01 -20.67
CA LYS A 89 -15.43 -26.25 -19.26
C LYS A 89 -14.18 -26.16 -18.37
N VAL A 90 -13.13 -26.89 -18.73
CA VAL A 90 -11.87 -26.93 -17.95
C VAL A 90 -11.19 -25.56 -17.94
N PHE A 91 -11.18 -24.87 -19.07
CA PHE A 91 -10.68 -23.50 -19.15
C PHE A 91 -11.45 -22.56 -18.20
N TYR A 92 -12.79 -22.60 -18.27
CA TYR A 92 -13.65 -21.74 -17.47
C TYR A 92 -13.46 -22.00 -15.97
N GLU A 93 -13.37 -23.26 -15.53
CA GLU A 93 -13.14 -23.61 -14.13
C GLU A 93 -11.83 -23.01 -13.61
N LYS A 94 -10.73 -23.13 -14.37
CA LYS A 94 -9.43 -22.54 -14.01
C LYS A 94 -9.49 -21.01 -13.93
N PHE A 95 -10.09 -20.38 -14.93
CA PHE A 95 -10.23 -18.93 -14.97
C PHE A 95 -11.09 -18.44 -13.80
N HIS A 96 -12.22 -19.11 -13.53
CA HIS A 96 -13.14 -18.77 -12.46
C HIS A 96 -12.47 -18.87 -11.08
N ALA A 97 -11.66 -19.91 -10.83
CA ALA A 97 -10.91 -20.06 -9.59
C ALA A 97 -9.93 -18.89 -9.34
N ILE A 98 -9.22 -18.44 -10.38
CA ILE A 98 -8.31 -17.27 -10.28
C ILE A 98 -9.09 -16.00 -9.93
N TRP A 99 -10.27 -15.81 -10.50
CA TRP A 99 -11.12 -14.66 -10.18
C TRP A 99 -11.66 -14.69 -8.75
N GLN A 100 -12.07 -15.86 -8.25
CA GLN A 100 -12.48 -16.02 -6.86
C GLN A 100 -11.35 -15.65 -5.88
N GLU A 101 -10.13 -16.08 -6.15
CA GLU A 101 -8.98 -15.72 -5.31
C GLU A 101 -8.69 -14.21 -5.34
N ILE A 102 -8.78 -13.58 -6.51
CA ILE A 102 -8.67 -12.11 -6.65
C ILE A 102 -9.73 -11.39 -5.81
N ASP A 103 -10.97 -11.87 -5.82
CA ASP A 103 -12.07 -11.26 -5.08
C ASP A 103 -11.95 -11.48 -3.56
N CYS A 104 -11.33 -12.57 -3.12
CA CYS A 104 -10.99 -12.80 -1.71
C CYS A 104 -9.88 -11.86 -1.20
N LEU A 105 -8.93 -11.49 -2.08
CA LEU A 105 -7.78 -10.66 -1.70
C LEU A 105 -8.03 -9.15 -1.86
N ARG A 106 -9.12 -8.75 -2.53
CA ARG A 106 -9.51 -7.34 -2.60
C ARG A 106 -9.91 -6.88 -1.20
N PRO A 107 -9.31 -5.80 -0.67
CA PRO A 107 -9.75 -5.23 0.60
C PRO A 107 -11.25 -4.90 0.48
N PHE A 108 -12.07 -5.47 1.36
CA PHE A 108 -13.43 -4.99 1.54
C PHE A 108 -13.34 -3.61 2.18
N GLU A 109 -13.53 -2.56 1.38
CA GLU A 109 -13.83 -1.24 1.93
C GLU A 109 -15.26 -1.30 2.47
N PHE A 110 -15.40 -1.60 3.76
CA PHE A 110 -16.64 -1.35 4.48
C PHE A 110 -16.87 0.16 4.50
N SER A 111 -17.69 0.65 3.59
CA SER A 111 -18.12 2.05 3.57
C SER A 111 -19.11 2.34 4.69
N CYS A 112 -19.80 1.32 5.21
CA CYS A 112 -20.73 1.47 6.31
C CYS A 112 -20.72 0.24 7.24
N ALA A 113 -21.05 0.44 8.52
CA ALA A 113 -21.18 -0.62 9.51
C ALA A 113 -22.27 -1.66 9.16
N ASP A 114 -23.15 -1.34 8.20
CA ASP A 114 -24.24 -2.19 7.74
C ASP A 114 -23.85 -3.14 6.59
N ASP A 115 -22.69 -2.95 5.95
CA ASP A 115 -22.32 -3.71 4.74
C ASP A 115 -21.73 -5.11 5.04
N GLY A 116 -21.49 -5.46 6.31
CA GLY A 116 -20.92 -6.75 6.74
C GLY A 116 -21.94 -7.89 6.89
N ALA A 117 -23.22 -7.56 7.03
CA ALA A 117 -24.29 -8.53 7.26
C ALA A 117 -24.69 -9.41 6.06
N PRO A 118 -24.59 -8.99 4.78
CA PRO A 118 -25.09 -9.79 3.66
C PRO A 118 -24.23 -11.01 3.35
N ARG A 119 -22.90 -10.92 3.48
CA ARG A 119 -21.99 -11.95 2.98
C ARG A 119 -21.92 -13.21 3.85
N LEU A 120 -22.15 -13.08 5.16
CA LEU A 120 -22.30 -14.24 6.04
C LEU A 120 -23.51 -15.09 5.65
N LYS A 121 -24.59 -14.45 5.14
CA LYS A 121 -25.78 -15.17 4.67
C LYS A 121 -25.59 -15.86 3.32
N GLU A 122 -24.71 -15.35 2.46
CA GLU A 122 -24.36 -16.00 1.19
C GLU A 122 -23.41 -17.20 1.42
N ILE A 123 -22.49 -17.11 2.38
CA ILE A 123 -21.58 -18.22 2.75
C ILE A 123 -22.34 -19.35 3.48
N GLU A 124 -23.43 -19.03 4.19
CA GLU A 124 -24.27 -20.01 4.89
C GLU A 124 -25.38 -20.62 4.02
N ALA A 125 -25.55 -20.13 2.77
CA ALA A 125 -26.61 -20.56 1.85
C ALA A 125 -26.14 -21.47 0.70
N ASP A 126 -24.83 -21.70 0.56
CA ASP A 126 -24.21 -22.72 -0.31
C ASP A 126 -23.86 -23.99 0.48
#